data_AF-A0A9N8HB68-F1
#
_entry.id   AF-A0A9N8HB68-F1
#
_cell.length_a   1.000
_cell.length_b   1.000
_cell.length_c   1.000
_cell.angle_alpha   90.00
_cell.angle_beta   90.00
_cell.angle_gamma   90.00
#
_symmetry.space_group_name_H-M   'P 1'
#
loop_
_entity.id
_entity.type
_entity.pdbx_description
1 polymer ?
#
loop_
_entity_poly.entity_id
_entity_poly.type
_entity_poly.pdbx_seq_one_letter_code
_entity_poly.pdbx_strand_id
1 'polypeptide(L)'
;MAATPTEDEIKALVASASPYSPSNKVKLEAYLRAQATGNAAYSFEANRILMKLYQFFPTTATVDDKEKERTNSSLSLVLALLQYPNTTDLLALSCLIPERLKAQEPCASILQCAEYLDACQFTEFWNVWKSLETNTHAAIAAVPLTKHHAVLQAGICSVLALTYRTAPLKTVLAALDIASGAELTSRQDLVGIDKADASNVYFGATADNTKRNRVFQDVDFTSISNLMAKISKE
;
A
#
# COMPACT_ATOMS: atom_id res chain seq x y z
N MET A 1 8.77 -4.99 29.94
CA MET A 1 8.69 -5.31 28.50
C MET A 1 7.47 -6.19 28.32
N ALA A 2 6.42 -5.69 27.66
CA ALA A 2 5.25 -6.52 27.37
C ALA A 2 5.68 -7.61 26.37
N ALA A 3 5.30 -8.85 26.63
CA ALA A 3 5.56 -9.96 25.72
C ALA A 3 4.96 -9.65 24.34
N THR A 4 5.74 -9.84 23.28
CA THR A 4 5.24 -9.74 21.91
C THR A 4 4.14 -10.79 21.72
N PRO A 5 2.88 -10.38 21.45
CA PRO A 5 1.81 -11.34 21.26
C PRO A 5 2.04 -12.13 19.97
N THR A 6 1.73 -13.43 20.01
CA THR A 6 1.85 -14.30 18.84
C THR A 6 0.77 -13.99 17.80
N GLU A 7 1.00 -14.33 16.53
CA GLU A 7 0.03 -14.06 15.47
C GLU A 7 -1.32 -14.77 15.70
N ASP A 8 -1.29 -15.97 16.26
CA ASP A 8 -2.49 -16.75 16.56
C ASP A 8 -3.30 -16.14 17.71
N GLU A 9 -2.62 -15.56 18.71
CA GLU A 9 -3.29 -14.80 19.78
C GLU A 9 -4.00 -13.57 19.22
N ILE A 10 -3.39 -12.86 18.27
CA ILE A 10 -4.01 -11.69 17.65
C ILE A 10 -5.18 -12.09 16.77
N LYS A 11 -5.06 -13.15 15.97
CA LYS A 11 -6.19 -13.68 15.17
C LYS A 11 -7.37 -14.09 16.07
N ALA A 12 -7.10 -14.77 17.17
CA ALA A 12 -8.12 -15.13 18.15
C ALA A 12 -8.75 -13.90 18.82
N LEU A 13 -7.95 -12.87 19.13
CA LEU A 13 -8.44 -11.62 19.69
C LEU A 13 -9.35 -10.87 18.71
N VAL A 14 -8.95 -10.78 17.45
CA VAL A 14 -9.73 -10.17 16.37
C VAL A 14 -11.06 -10.88 16.19
N ALA A 15 -11.07 -12.22 16.26
CA ALA A 15 -12.27 -13.05 16.12
C ALA A 15 -13.09 -13.18 17.41
N SER A 16 -12.65 -12.59 18.52
CA SER A 16 -13.33 -12.70 19.81
C SER A 16 -14.67 -11.95 19.84
N ALA A 17 -15.51 -12.23 20.83
CA ALA A 17 -16.79 -11.54 21.02
C ALA A 17 -16.64 -10.05 21.42
N SER A 18 -15.47 -9.63 21.91
CA SER A 18 -15.21 -8.27 22.41
C SER A 18 -13.85 -7.71 21.97
N PRO A 19 -13.60 -7.56 20.66
CA PRO A 19 -12.31 -7.09 20.14
C PRO A 19 -12.02 -5.65 20.56
N TYR A 20 -13.06 -4.83 20.76
CA TYR A 20 -12.99 -3.42 21.14
C TYR A 20 -12.86 -3.17 22.65
N SER A 21 -12.43 -4.16 23.43
CA SER A 21 -12.15 -3.94 24.86
C SER A 21 -10.90 -3.06 25.05
N PRO A 22 -10.93 -2.03 25.93
CA PRO A 22 -9.75 -1.21 26.25
C PRO A 22 -8.54 -2.02 26.74
N SER A 23 -8.78 -3.19 27.37
CA SER A 23 -7.72 -4.11 27.81
C SER A 23 -6.86 -4.64 26.67
N ASN A 24 -7.41 -4.69 25.45
CA ASN A 24 -6.73 -5.22 24.27
C ASN A 24 -5.76 -4.21 23.66
N LYS A 25 -5.92 -2.92 23.97
CA LYS A 25 -5.12 -1.82 23.42
C LYS A 25 -3.62 -2.07 23.59
N VAL A 26 -3.18 -2.45 24.79
CA VAL A 26 -1.75 -2.69 25.09
C VAL A 26 -1.17 -3.83 24.25
N LYS A 27 -1.94 -4.90 24.03
CA LYS A 27 -1.52 -6.04 23.20
C LYS A 27 -1.40 -5.62 21.72
N LEU A 28 -2.39 -4.90 21.21
CA LEU A 28 -2.41 -4.42 19.84
C LEU A 28 -1.29 -3.40 19.57
N GLU A 29 -0.97 -2.52 20.53
CA GLU A 29 0.17 -1.60 20.43
C GLU A 29 1.51 -2.35 20.40
N ALA A 30 1.67 -3.41 21.20
CA ALA A 30 2.86 -4.25 21.18
C ALA A 30 2.99 -4.98 19.83
N TYR A 31 1.88 -5.49 19.30
CA TYR A 31 1.85 -6.14 18.00
C TYR A 31 2.18 -5.19 16.85
N LEU A 32 1.67 -3.96 16.87
CA LEU A 32 1.99 -2.93 15.88
C LEU A 32 3.49 -2.61 15.89
N ARG A 33 4.11 -2.51 17.07
CA ARG A 33 5.57 -2.32 17.18
C ARG A 33 6.36 -3.54 16.68
N ALA A 34 5.84 -4.75 16.89
CA ALA A 34 6.44 -5.96 16.34
C ALA A 34 6.36 -5.99 14.80
N GLN A 35 5.24 -5.55 14.21
CA GLN A 35 5.12 -5.37 12.75
C GLN A 35 6.14 -4.35 12.23
N ALA A 36 6.27 -3.20 12.88
CA ALA A 36 7.22 -2.15 12.51
C ALA A 36 8.67 -2.62 12.50
N THR A 37 9.04 -3.47 13.46
CA THR A 37 10.40 -4.02 13.60
C THR A 37 10.67 -5.26 12.73
N GLY A 38 9.66 -5.75 12.00
CA GLY A 38 9.76 -6.97 11.18
C GLY A 38 9.68 -8.28 11.96
N ASN A 39 9.29 -8.23 13.24
CA ASN A 39 9.15 -9.40 14.11
C ASN A 39 7.76 -10.07 14.04
N ALA A 40 6.81 -9.47 13.33
CA ALA A 40 5.46 -10.01 13.10
C ALA A 40 4.95 -9.64 11.70
N ALA A 41 4.10 -10.48 11.11
CA ALA A 41 3.47 -10.17 9.83
C ALA A 41 2.46 -9.02 9.92
N TYR A 42 2.30 -8.28 8.83
CA TYR A 42 1.31 -7.21 8.72
C TYR A 42 -0.11 -7.76 8.86
N SER A 43 -0.94 -7.11 9.70
CA SER A 43 -2.36 -7.43 9.85
C SER A 43 -3.20 -6.17 9.84
N PHE A 44 -3.91 -5.95 8.74
CA PHE A 44 -4.82 -4.81 8.59
C PHE A 44 -5.90 -4.78 9.68
N GLU A 45 -6.55 -5.91 9.95
CA GLU A 45 -7.68 -5.93 10.90
C GLU A 45 -7.24 -5.61 12.34
N ALA A 46 -6.05 -6.09 12.76
CA ALA A 46 -5.49 -5.72 14.06
C ALA A 46 -5.19 -4.22 14.15
N ASN A 47 -4.59 -3.64 13.11
CA ASN A 47 -4.26 -2.22 13.03
C ASN A 47 -5.54 -1.36 13.00
N ARG A 48 -6.57 -1.80 12.28
CA ARG A 48 -7.89 -1.15 12.22
C ARG A 48 -8.60 -1.16 13.57
N ILE A 49 -8.61 -2.27 14.30
CA ILE A 49 -9.20 -2.34 15.64
C ILE A 49 -8.46 -1.40 16.59
N LEU A 50 -7.13 -1.34 16.53
CA LEU A 50 -6.35 -0.41 17.34
C LEU A 50 -6.72 1.06 17.04
N MET A 51 -6.85 1.44 15.77
CA MET A 51 -7.28 2.80 15.41
C MET A 51 -8.70 3.11 15.90
N LYS A 52 -9.63 2.16 15.77
CA LYS A 52 -10.99 2.31 16.33
C LYS A 52 -10.98 2.45 17.85
N LEU A 53 -10.12 1.72 18.55
CA LEU A 53 -9.96 1.87 20.00
C LEU A 53 -9.49 3.28 20.39
N TYR A 54 -8.56 3.87 19.63
CA TYR A 54 -8.16 5.27 19.84
C TYR A 54 -9.31 6.25 19.53
N GLN A 55 -10.14 5.96 18.53
CA GLN A 55 -11.30 6.77 18.18
C GLN A 55 -12.40 6.73 19.25
N PHE A 56 -12.68 5.55 19.81
CA PHE A 56 -13.71 5.37 20.86
C PHE A 56 -13.25 5.86 22.23
N PHE A 57 -11.96 5.71 22.53
CA PHE A 57 -11.36 6.10 23.80
C PHE A 57 -10.25 7.13 23.56
N PRO A 58 -10.59 8.37 23.14
CA PRO A 58 -9.60 9.39 22.87
C PRO A 58 -8.81 9.70 24.13
N THR A 59 -7.49 9.69 24.03
CA THR A 59 -6.61 9.82 25.18
C THR A 59 -6.56 11.28 25.63
N THR A 60 -7.34 11.61 26.67
CA THR A 60 -7.45 12.97 27.24
C THR A 60 -6.53 13.22 28.44
N ALA A 61 -5.92 12.16 28.99
CA ALA A 61 -5.36 12.17 30.34
C ALA A 61 -3.95 12.78 30.47
N THR A 62 -3.01 12.55 29.54
CA THR A 62 -1.60 12.97 29.69
C THR A 62 -0.93 13.24 28.34
N VAL A 63 0.08 14.10 28.31
CA VAL A 63 0.87 14.45 27.10
C VAL A 63 1.50 13.19 26.48
N ASP A 64 2.06 12.31 27.31
CA ASP A 64 2.68 11.05 26.90
C ASP A 64 1.72 10.12 26.14
N ASP A 65 0.45 10.10 26.54
CA ASP A 65 -0.54 9.25 25.90
C ASP A 65 -1.00 9.80 24.55
N LYS A 66 -1.04 11.14 24.41
CA LYS A 66 -1.27 11.79 23.11
C LYS A 66 -0.11 11.52 22.15
N GLU A 67 1.11 11.51 22.67
CA GLU A 67 2.29 11.15 21.88
C GLU A 67 2.27 9.69 21.44
N LYS A 68 1.89 8.75 22.33
CA LYS A 68 1.72 7.33 21.95
C LYS A 68 0.66 7.14 20.88
N GLU A 69 -0.50 7.81 21.01
CA GLU A 69 -1.57 7.79 20.01
C GLU A 69 -1.05 8.29 18.66
N ARG A 70 -0.31 9.40 18.63
CA ARG A 70 0.32 9.93 17.41
C ARG A 70 1.31 8.93 16.81
N THR A 71 2.19 8.36 17.63
CA THR A 71 3.21 7.40 17.20
C THR A 71 2.56 6.15 16.60
N ASN A 72 1.59 5.56 17.28
CA ASN A 72 0.92 4.35 16.80
C ASN A 72 0.05 4.63 15.56
N SER A 73 -0.57 5.81 15.46
CA SER A 73 -1.28 6.23 14.25
C SER A 73 -0.32 6.36 13.07
N SER A 74 0.83 7.01 13.26
CA SER A 74 1.87 7.18 12.24
C SER A 74 2.41 5.82 11.77
N LEU A 75 2.74 4.92 12.71
CA LEU A 75 3.20 3.57 12.40
C LEU A 75 2.18 2.78 11.58
N SER A 76 0.89 2.87 11.94
CA SER A 76 -0.16 2.18 11.20
C SER A 76 -0.28 2.67 9.76
N LEU A 77 -0.12 3.99 9.53
CA LEU A 77 -0.14 4.59 8.20
C LEU A 77 1.07 4.17 7.37
N VAL A 78 2.29 4.21 7.94
CA VAL A 78 3.50 3.77 7.24
C VAL A 78 3.41 2.30 6.87
N LEU A 79 3.00 1.44 7.81
CA LEU A 79 2.88 0.00 7.54
C LEU A 79 1.85 -0.30 6.45
N ALA A 80 0.76 0.47 6.37
CA ALA A 80 -0.21 0.35 5.30
C ALA A 80 0.31 0.89 3.96
N LEU A 81 1.07 2.00 3.96
CA LEU A 81 1.73 2.54 2.78
C LEU A 81 2.70 1.52 2.16
N LEU A 82 3.36 0.71 2.98
CA LEU A 82 4.26 -0.36 2.54
C LEU A 82 3.55 -1.56 1.89
N GLN A 83 2.21 -1.64 1.94
CA GLN A 83 1.42 -2.67 1.24
C GLN A 83 1.03 -2.26 -0.19
N TYR A 84 1.61 -1.17 -0.73
CA TYR A 84 1.40 -0.74 -2.11
C TYR A 84 1.66 -1.88 -3.11
N PRO A 85 0.79 -2.13 -4.11
CA PRO A 85 -0.26 -1.24 -4.64
C PRO A 85 -1.65 -1.37 -3.98
N ASN A 86 -1.82 -2.18 -2.94
CA ASN A 86 -3.11 -2.33 -2.26
C ASN A 86 -3.37 -1.12 -1.34
N THR A 87 -3.80 0.00 -1.92
CA THR A 87 -4.01 1.27 -1.19
C THR A 87 -5.30 1.33 -0.37
N THR A 88 -6.16 0.31 -0.45
CA THR A 88 -7.43 0.24 0.28
C THR A 88 -7.25 0.37 1.79
N ASP A 89 -6.19 -0.23 2.32
CA ASP A 89 -5.93 -0.30 3.75
C ASP A 89 -5.51 1.07 4.29
N LEU A 90 -4.69 1.78 3.50
CA LEU A 90 -4.22 3.12 3.82
C LEU A 90 -5.38 4.12 3.83
N LEU A 91 -6.25 4.06 2.83
CA LEU A 91 -7.46 4.90 2.76
C LEU A 91 -8.38 4.62 3.96
N ALA A 92 -8.61 3.35 4.30
CA ALA A 92 -9.47 2.99 5.43
C ALA A 92 -8.89 3.50 6.77
N LEU A 93 -7.58 3.40 6.98
CA LEU A 93 -6.93 3.91 8.20
C LEU A 93 -6.92 5.45 8.24
N SER A 94 -6.70 6.12 7.11
CA SER A 94 -6.74 7.58 7.05
C SER A 94 -8.14 8.13 7.37
N CYS A 95 -9.21 7.42 7.02
CA CYS A 95 -10.57 7.79 7.42
C CYS A 95 -10.84 7.64 8.93
N LEU A 96 -10.12 6.74 9.63
CA LEU A 96 -10.30 6.49 11.06
C LEU A 96 -9.50 7.45 11.93
N ILE A 97 -8.37 7.96 11.43
CA ILE A 97 -7.49 8.86 12.18
C ILE A 97 -8.10 10.28 12.25
N PRO A 98 -8.15 10.91 13.43
CA PRO A 98 -8.65 12.28 13.56
C PRO A 98 -7.79 13.31 12.81
N GLU A 99 -8.43 14.35 12.28
CA GLU A 99 -7.78 15.42 11.51
C GLU A 99 -6.64 16.10 12.27
N ARG A 100 -6.77 16.26 13.60
CA ARG A 100 -5.73 16.84 14.46
C ARG A 100 -4.39 16.11 14.34
N LEU A 101 -4.43 14.78 14.13
CA LEU A 101 -3.23 13.94 14.06
C LEU A 101 -2.71 13.89 12.64
N LYS A 102 -3.58 13.98 11.63
CA LYS A 102 -3.17 14.05 10.22
C LYS A 102 -2.34 15.30 9.92
N ALA A 103 -2.71 16.44 10.51
CA ALA A 103 -1.99 17.69 10.34
C ALA A 103 -0.63 17.75 11.08
N GLN A 104 -0.30 16.74 11.88
CA GLN A 104 0.95 16.69 12.64
C GLN A 104 1.98 15.81 11.96
N GLU A 105 3.25 16.20 12.02
CA GLU A 105 4.33 15.31 11.61
C GLU A 105 4.45 14.13 12.60
N PRO A 106 4.70 12.91 12.08
CA PRO A 106 5.01 12.58 10.68
C PRO A 106 3.80 12.15 9.82
N CYS A 107 2.57 12.15 10.37
CA CYS A 107 1.37 11.71 9.64
C CYS A 107 1.14 12.52 8.36
N ALA A 108 1.34 13.84 8.41
CA ALA A 108 1.14 14.73 7.26
C ALA A 108 2.02 14.31 6.06
N SER A 109 3.32 14.14 6.30
CA SER A 109 4.26 13.68 5.27
C SER A 109 3.92 12.28 4.74
N ILE A 110 3.46 11.35 5.58
CA ILE A 110 3.06 10.00 5.13
C ILE A 110 1.83 10.06 4.22
N LEU A 111 0.84 10.89 4.58
CA LEU A 111 -0.37 11.06 3.77
C LEU A 111 -0.03 11.77 2.45
N GLN A 112 0.90 12.72 2.46
CA GLN A 112 1.41 13.34 1.24
C GLN A 112 2.12 12.32 0.33
N CYS A 113 2.92 11.41 0.90
CA CYS A 113 3.48 10.28 0.15
C CYS A 113 2.38 9.43 -0.49
N ALA A 114 1.30 9.15 0.24
CA ALA A 114 0.15 8.40 -0.28
C ALA A 114 -0.49 9.09 -1.49
N GLU A 115 -0.74 10.40 -1.38
CA GLU A 115 -1.31 11.21 -2.45
C GLU A 115 -0.43 11.21 -3.70
N TYR A 116 0.89 11.28 -3.54
CA TYR A 116 1.82 11.18 -4.67
C TYR A 116 1.83 9.80 -5.31
N LEU A 117 1.72 8.71 -4.53
CA LEU A 117 1.59 7.36 -5.08
C LEU A 117 0.29 7.18 -5.85
N ASP A 118 -0.83 7.67 -5.32
CA ASP A 118 -2.15 7.61 -5.98
C ASP A 118 -2.18 8.46 -7.26
N ALA A 119 -1.54 9.63 -7.24
CA ALA A 119 -1.37 10.49 -8.41
C ALA A 119 -0.28 10.02 -9.40
N CYS A 120 0.40 8.89 -9.10
CA CYS A 120 1.53 8.36 -9.87
C CYS A 120 2.68 9.37 -10.06
N GLN A 121 2.85 10.32 -9.12
CA GLN A 121 3.93 11.31 -9.09
C GLN A 121 5.13 10.76 -8.32
N PHE A 122 5.77 9.74 -8.90
CA PHE A 122 6.80 8.97 -8.20
C PHE A 122 8.05 9.78 -7.84
N THR A 123 8.44 10.78 -8.64
CA THR A 123 9.62 11.61 -8.35
C THR A 123 9.44 12.44 -7.07
N GLU A 124 8.25 13.04 -6.90
CA GLU A 124 7.94 13.82 -5.71
C GLU A 124 7.75 12.92 -4.49
N PHE A 125 7.15 11.74 -4.69
CA PHE A 125 7.08 10.71 -3.65
C PHE A 125 8.47 10.39 -3.08
N TRP A 126 9.48 10.13 -3.92
CA TRP A 126 10.82 9.80 -3.44
C TRP A 126 11.50 10.97 -2.72
N ASN A 127 11.22 12.21 -3.11
CA ASN A 127 11.73 13.40 -2.41
C ASN A 127 11.19 13.48 -0.97
N VAL A 128 9.87 13.31 -0.80
CA VAL A 128 9.25 13.30 0.54
C VAL A 128 9.67 12.07 1.34
N TRP A 129 9.78 10.91 0.70
CA TRP A 129 10.26 9.70 1.34
C TRP A 129 11.68 9.85 1.90
N LYS A 130 12.64 10.36 1.11
CA LYS A 130 14.01 10.64 1.58
C LYS A 130 14.05 11.67 2.72
N SER A 131 13.15 12.65 2.70
CA SER A 131 12.98 13.60 3.80
C SER A 131 12.53 12.89 5.09
N LEU A 132 11.57 11.97 5.00
CA LEU A 132 11.12 11.15 6.13
C LEU A 132 12.23 10.25 6.68
N GLU A 133 13.09 9.71 5.82
CA GLU A 133 14.25 8.92 6.25
C GLU A 133 15.27 9.75 7.03
N THR A 134 15.57 10.95 6.52
CA THR A 134 16.60 11.83 7.08
C THR A 134 16.15 12.49 8.38
N ASN A 135 14.89 12.91 8.45
CA ASN A 135 14.33 13.61 9.62
C ASN A 135 13.84 12.67 10.72
N THR A 136 14.32 11.42 10.75
CA THR A 136 13.70 10.26 11.40
C THR A 136 12.95 10.63 12.68
N HIS A 137 11.64 10.88 12.53
CA HIS A 137 10.81 11.24 13.67
C HIS A 137 10.80 10.06 14.64
N ALA A 138 10.92 10.33 15.94
CA ALA A 138 10.94 9.29 16.97
C ALA A 138 9.75 8.32 16.87
N ALA A 139 8.64 8.77 16.27
CA ALA A 139 7.45 7.99 15.98
C ALA A 139 7.64 6.86 14.94
N ILE A 140 8.45 7.05 13.91
CA ILE A 140 8.63 6.08 12.80
C ILE A 140 10.00 5.39 12.87
N ALA A 141 10.90 5.83 13.76
CA ALA A 141 12.25 5.27 13.90
C ALA A 141 12.32 3.73 14.06
N ALA A 142 11.23 3.09 14.51
CA ALA A 142 11.13 1.65 14.60
C ALA A 142 11.03 0.93 13.23
N VAL A 143 10.58 1.62 12.19
CA VAL A 143 10.43 1.08 10.82
C VAL A 143 11.72 1.33 10.05
N PRO A 144 12.40 0.28 9.55
CA PRO A 144 13.60 0.45 8.74
C PRO A 144 13.24 0.86 7.31
N LEU A 145 12.90 2.14 7.10
CA LEU A 145 12.43 2.68 5.81
C LEU A 145 13.34 2.32 4.63
N THR A 146 14.66 2.35 4.83
CA THR A 146 15.66 2.01 3.81
C THR A 146 15.55 0.57 3.30
N LYS A 147 15.13 -0.37 4.15
CA LYS A 147 14.92 -1.78 3.75
C LYS A 147 13.65 -1.96 2.93
N HIS A 148 12.72 -1.01 3.03
CA HIS A 148 11.44 -1.08 2.34
C HIS A 148 11.44 -0.39 0.97
N HIS A 149 12.53 0.28 0.58
CA HIS A 149 12.70 0.84 -0.77
C HIS A 149 12.44 -0.19 -1.87
N ALA A 150 12.99 -1.39 -1.73
CA ALA A 150 12.83 -2.46 -2.73
C ALA A 150 11.37 -2.88 -2.89
N VAL A 151 10.61 -2.96 -1.78
CA VAL A 151 9.19 -3.32 -1.79
C VAL A 151 8.36 -2.26 -2.52
N LEU A 152 8.61 -0.98 -2.21
CA LEU A 152 7.93 0.14 -2.88
C LEU A 152 8.28 0.21 -4.37
N GLN A 153 9.55 0.02 -4.73
CA GLN A 153 9.98 -0.05 -6.13
C GLN A 153 9.32 -1.21 -6.88
N ALA A 154 9.20 -2.38 -6.26
CA ALA A 154 8.49 -3.52 -6.86
C ALA A 154 7.00 -3.20 -7.07
N GLY A 155 6.34 -2.58 -6.09
CA GLY A 155 4.97 -2.11 -6.21
C GLY A 155 4.79 -1.08 -7.33
N ILE A 156 5.63 -0.05 -7.40
CA ILE A 156 5.62 0.96 -8.48
C ILE A 156 5.87 0.30 -9.84
N CYS A 157 6.82 -0.63 -9.92
CA CYS A 157 7.09 -1.37 -11.15
C CYS A 157 5.88 -2.17 -11.62
N SER A 158 5.14 -2.81 -10.71
CA SER A 158 3.91 -3.52 -11.06
C SER A 158 2.84 -2.60 -11.66
N VAL A 159 2.71 -1.37 -11.14
CA VAL A 159 1.78 -0.36 -11.69
C VAL A 159 2.25 0.17 -13.05
N LEU A 160 3.56 0.34 -13.24
CA LEU A 160 4.12 0.69 -14.54
C LEU A 160 3.92 -0.42 -15.58
N ALA A 161 4.05 -1.69 -15.18
CA ALA A 161 3.83 -2.84 -16.05
C ALA A 161 2.36 -2.99 -16.48
N LEU A 162 1.42 -2.60 -15.61
CA LEU A 162 -0.02 -2.55 -15.92
C LEU A 162 -0.37 -1.42 -16.90
N THR A 163 0.35 -0.31 -16.87
CA THR A 163 0.01 0.91 -17.64
C THR A 163 0.75 1.02 -18.96
N TYR A 164 2.02 0.60 -19.00
CA TYR A 164 2.87 0.73 -20.18
C TYR A 164 3.16 -0.63 -20.81
N ARG A 165 3.20 -0.65 -22.14
CA ARG A 165 3.83 -1.73 -22.91
C ARG A 165 5.27 -1.40 -23.29
N THR A 166 5.53 -0.12 -23.55
CA THR A 166 6.86 0.43 -23.79
C THR A 166 6.93 1.81 -23.17
N ALA A 167 7.97 2.09 -22.39
CA ALA A 167 8.20 3.38 -21.76
C ALA A 167 9.66 3.83 -21.93
N PRO A 168 9.94 5.15 -21.97
CA PRO A 168 11.31 5.65 -22.00
C PRO A 168 12.08 5.24 -20.75
N LEU A 169 13.33 4.80 -20.92
CA LEU A 169 14.20 4.36 -19.82
C LEU A 169 14.35 5.45 -18.75
N LYS A 170 14.50 6.71 -19.16
CA LYS A 170 14.63 7.85 -18.25
C LYS A 170 13.44 8.00 -17.30
N THR A 171 12.22 7.79 -17.82
CA THR A 171 10.99 7.91 -17.03
C THR A 171 10.87 6.77 -16.03
N VAL A 172 11.20 5.54 -16.44
CA VAL A 172 11.16 4.36 -15.56
C VAL A 172 12.22 4.46 -14.46
N LEU A 173 13.44 4.88 -14.80
CA LEU A 173 14.52 5.10 -13.84
C LEU A 173 14.17 6.19 -12.82
N ALA A 174 13.61 7.31 -13.28
CA ALA A 174 13.14 8.39 -12.40
C ALA A 174 11.98 7.94 -11.50
N ALA A 175 11.07 7.12 -12.03
CA ALA A 175 9.94 6.60 -11.26
C ALA A 175 10.36 5.59 -10.19
N LEU A 176 11.41 4.81 -10.43
CA LEU A 176 11.92 3.82 -9.47
C LEU A 176 13.06 4.36 -8.59
N ASP A 177 13.54 5.59 -8.82
CA ASP A 177 14.73 6.16 -8.17
C ASP A 177 15.98 5.27 -8.31
N ILE A 178 16.17 4.70 -9.50
CA ILE A 178 17.30 3.82 -9.84
C ILE A 178 18.27 4.55 -10.77
N ALA A 179 19.57 4.45 -10.51
CA ALA A 179 20.60 5.14 -11.28
C ALA A 179 20.98 4.43 -12.59
N SER A 180 20.88 3.10 -12.63
CA SER A 180 21.37 2.28 -13.76
C SER A 180 20.29 1.36 -14.33
N GLY A 181 20.15 1.36 -15.67
CA GLY A 181 19.25 0.44 -16.38
C GLY A 181 19.62 -1.04 -16.26
N ALA A 182 20.88 -1.36 -15.93
CA ALA A 182 21.32 -2.73 -15.71
C ALA A 182 20.70 -3.34 -14.44
N GLU A 183 20.35 -2.50 -13.45
CA GLU A 183 19.69 -2.95 -12.22
C GLU A 183 18.24 -3.38 -12.46
N LEU A 184 17.59 -2.87 -13.51
CA LEU A 184 16.21 -3.22 -13.86
C LEU A 184 16.06 -4.68 -14.30
N THR A 185 17.11 -5.24 -14.91
CA THR A 185 17.09 -6.61 -15.43
C THR A 185 17.73 -7.63 -14.48
N SER A 186 18.58 -7.19 -13.54
CA SER A 186 19.18 -8.08 -12.54
C SER A 186 18.26 -8.36 -11.34
N ARG A 187 17.35 -7.44 -11.04
CA ARG A 187 16.43 -7.50 -9.91
C ARG A 187 15.20 -8.35 -10.20
N GLN A 188 15.15 -9.51 -9.56
CA GLN A 188 14.04 -10.46 -9.70
C GLN A 188 12.75 -10.01 -9.00
N ASP A 189 12.83 -9.04 -8.09
CA ASP A 189 11.69 -8.46 -7.39
C ASP A 189 10.88 -7.50 -8.27
N LEU A 190 11.47 -6.98 -9.34
CA LEU A 190 10.80 -6.13 -10.33
C LEU A 190 10.05 -6.98 -11.34
N VAL A 191 8.81 -7.34 -11.00
CA VAL A 191 7.96 -8.17 -11.84
C VAL A 191 7.37 -7.36 -13.00
N GLY A 192 7.35 -7.96 -14.20
CA GLY A 192 6.65 -7.42 -15.38
C GLY A 192 7.56 -6.76 -16.43
N ILE A 193 8.87 -6.66 -16.19
CA ILE A 193 9.85 -6.18 -17.18
C ILE A 193 10.34 -7.37 -18.00
N ASP A 194 10.14 -7.31 -19.33
CA ASP A 194 10.63 -8.35 -20.25
C ASP A 194 12.05 -8.03 -20.72
N LYS A 195 12.27 -6.78 -21.17
CA LYS A 195 13.53 -6.32 -21.75
C LYS A 195 13.74 -4.83 -21.48
N ALA A 196 15.00 -4.43 -21.34
CA ALA A 196 15.40 -3.03 -21.25
C ALA A 196 16.50 -2.74 -22.28
N ASP A 197 16.24 -1.78 -23.16
CA ASP A 197 17.20 -1.24 -24.12
C ASP A 197 17.76 0.10 -23.62
N ALA A 198 18.78 0.64 -24.31
CA ALA A 198 19.41 1.91 -23.95
C ALA A 198 18.44 3.12 -23.95
N SER A 199 17.31 3.04 -24.65
CA SER A 199 16.32 4.12 -24.73
C SER A 199 14.96 3.78 -24.11
N ASN A 200 14.54 2.52 -24.12
CA ASN A 200 13.18 2.11 -23.77
C ASN A 200 13.17 0.83 -22.94
N VAL A 201 12.16 0.72 -22.07
CA VAL A 201 11.84 -0.48 -21.28
C VAL A 201 10.58 -1.11 -21.85
N TYR A 202 10.59 -2.43 -22.01
CA TYR A 202 9.49 -3.23 -22.53
C TYR A 202 8.89 -4.05 -21.39
N PHE A 203 7.58 -3.89 -21.21
CA PHE A 203 6.81 -4.63 -20.22
C PHE A 203 6.02 -5.76 -20.89
N GLY A 204 5.80 -6.84 -20.14
CA GLY A 204 5.07 -8.01 -20.58
C GLY A 204 3.62 -7.69 -20.95
N ALA A 205 3.11 -8.29 -22.03
CA ALA A 205 1.75 -8.03 -22.50
C ALA A 205 0.70 -8.58 -21.51
N THR A 206 -0.13 -7.67 -20.99
CA THR A 206 -1.24 -7.94 -20.06
C THR A 206 -2.55 -7.44 -20.70
N ALA A 207 -3.70 -7.97 -20.28
CA ALA A 207 -5.01 -7.52 -20.77
C ALA A 207 -5.24 -6.02 -20.60
N ASP A 208 -4.63 -5.41 -19.57
CA ASP A 208 -4.76 -3.99 -19.25
C ASP A 208 -3.83 -3.08 -20.07
N ASN A 209 -2.62 -3.55 -20.40
CA ASN A 209 -1.64 -2.77 -21.20
C ASN A 209 -1.73 -3.06 -22.71
N THR A 210 -2.70 -3.87 -23.13
CA THR A 210 -2.99 -4.19 -24.53
C THR A 210 -4.32 -3.56 -24.97
N LYS A 211 -4.48 -3.44 -26.29
CA LYS A 211 -5.71 -2.90 -26.87
C LYS A 211 -6.90 -3.71 -26.38
N ARG A 212 -7.87 -3.03 -25.74
CA ARG A 212 -9.12 -3.66 -25.30
C ARG A 212 -9.79 -4.39 -26.46
N ASN A 213 -10.20 -5.62 -26.20
CA ASN A 213 -11.01 -6.39 -27.12
C ASN A 213 -12.34 -5.65 -27.37
N ARG A 214 -12.86 -5.74 -28.60
CA ARG A 214 -14.14 -5.14 -28.94
C ARG A 214 -15.24 -5.80 -28.09
N VAL A 215 -16.00 -5.00 -27.35
CA VAL A 215 -17.12 -5.46 -26.51
C VAL A 215 -18.36 -5.78 -27.34
N PHE A 216 -18.48 -5.21 -28.54
CA PHE A 216 -19.53 -5.57 -29.48
C PHE A 216 -19.21 -6.92 -30.11
N GLN A 217 -20.03 -7.92 -29.79
CA GLN A 217 -20.09 -9.14 -30.55
C GLN A 217 -20.78 -8.79 -31.87
N ASP A 218 -20.04 -8.82 -32.98
CA ASP A 218 -20.64 -8.67 -34.30
C ASP A 218 -21.69 -9.77 -34.44
N VAL A 219 -22.96 -9.37 -34.61
CA VAL A 219 -24.04 -10.33 -34.77
C VAL A 219 -24.02 -10.79 -36.21
N ASP A 220 -23.40 -11.95 -36.45
CA ASP A 220 -23.35 -12.52 -37.78
C ASP A 220 -24.75 -12.79 -38.32
N PHE A 221 -24.96 -12.57 -39.61
CA PHE A 221 -26.23 -12.84 -40.28
C PHE A 221 -26.73 -14.27 -40.03
N THR A 222 -25.81 -15.24 -39.90
CA THR A 222 -26.11 -16.64 -39.57
C THR A 222 -26.75 -16.80 -38.19
N SER A 223 -26.33 -16.00 -37.20
CA SER A 223 -26.93 -15.99 -35.86
C SER A 223 -28.36 -15.45 -35.90
N ILE A 224 -28.60 -14.42 -36.71
CA ILE A 224 -29.93 -13.84 -36.93
C ILE A 224 -30.82 -14.82 -37.72
N SER A 225 -30.30 -15.47 -38.77
CA SER A 225 -31.06 -16.43 -39.58
C SER A 225 -31.49 -17.64 -38.76
N ASN A 226 -30.62 -18.13 -37.86
CA ASN A 226 -30.94 -19.25 -36.97
C ASN A 226 -31.99 -18.87 -35.92
N LEU A 227 -31.99 -17.62 -35.44
CA LEU A 227 -33.03 -17.10 -34.55
C LEU A 227 -34.38 -17.01 -35.29
N MET A 228 -34.38 -16.42 -36.49
CA MET A 228 -35.57 -16.28 -37.33
C MET A 228 -36.18 -17.63 -37.72
N ALA A 229 -35.34 -18.63 -38.03
CA ALA A 229 -35.78 -19.99 -38.35
C ALA A 229 -36.40 -20.72 -37.15
N LYS A 230 -35.99 -20.40 -35.92
CA LYS A 230 -36.64 -20.91 -34.70
C LYS A 230 -37.99 -20.26 -34.45
N ILE A 231 -38.09 -18.94 -34.65
CA ILE A 231 -39.34 -18.18 -34.49
C ILE A 231 -40.39 -18.59 -35.53
N SER A 232 -39.97 -18.94 -36.75
CA SER A 232 -40.88 -19.40 -37.82
C SER A 232 -41.43 -20.82 -37.63
N LYS A 233 -40.92 -21.59 -36.66
CA LYS A 233 -41.34 -22.98 -36.40
C LYS A 233 -42.30 -23.11 -35.20
N GLU A 234 -42.61 -22.00 -34.52
CA GLU A 234 -43.75 -21.86 -33.60
C GLU A 234 -44.96 -21.30 -34.34
#